data_AF-A0A3N6ETU9-F1
#
_entry.id   AF-A0A3N6ETU9-F1
#
_cell.length_a   1.000
_cell.length_b   1.000
_cell.length_c   1.000
_cell.angle_alpha   90.00
_cell.angle_beta   90.00
_cell.angle_gamma   90.00
#
_symmetry.space_group_name_H-M   'P 1'
#
loop_
_entity.id
_entity.type
_entity.pdbx_description
1 polymer ?
#
loop_
_entity_poly.entity_id
_entity_poly.type
_entity_poly.pdbx_seq_one_letter_code
_entity_poly.pdbx_strand_id
1 'polypeptide(L)'
;MPTNDGTMVVTYSSLEQAAGDIDRQSRQLQEDLAAIKRMVANVSELWVGEAKSAYDAAQAGWDRDATGIHTALSEISRKVRDAGTSYHAGDKRARANFE
;
A
#
# COMPACT_ATOMS: atom_id res chain seq x y z
N MET A 1 -32.70 15.04 -16.78
CA MET A 1 -31.45 15.78 -16.49
C MET A 1 -30.51 14.81 -15.79
N PRO A 2 -29.43 14.32 -16.40
CA PRO A 2 -28.46 13.53 -15.65
C PRO A 2 -27.50 14.49 -14.95
N THR A 3 -27.69 14.69 -13.64
CA THR A 3 -26.82 15.47 -12.76
C THR A 3 -25.62 14.65 -12.26
N ASN A 4 -25.03 13.81 -13.13
CA ASN A 4 -24.03 12.81 -12.71
C ASN A 4 -22.56 13.22 -12.92
N ASP A 5 -22.28 14.26 -13.73
CA ASP A 5 -20.90 14.69 -14.02
C ASP A 5 -20.14 15.18 -12.78
N GLY A 6 -20.78 15.98 -11.92
CA GLY A 6 -20.16 16.50 -10.70
C GLY A 6 -19.84 15.41 -9.68
N THR A 7 -20.76 14.45 -9.50
CA THR A 7 -20.60 13.32 -8.57
C THR A 7 -19.49 12.37 -9.03
N MET A 8 -19.36 12.14 -10.34
CA MET A 8 -18.27 11.33 -10.89
C MET A 8 -16.90 11.97 -10.73
N VAL A 9 -16.76 13.26 -11.03
CA VAL A 9 -15.48 13.99 -10.84
C VAL A 9 -15.04 13.95 -9.37
N VAL A 10 -15.98 14.18 -8.44
CA VAL A 10 -15.72 14.09 -7.00
C VAL A 10 -15.25 12.68 -6.60
N THR A 11 -15.92 11.64 -7.12
CA THR A 11 -15.58 10.24 -6.79
C THR A 11 -14.21 9.83 -7.35
N TYR A 12 -13.85 10.30 -8.55
CA TYR A 12 -12.51 10.06 -9.09
C TYR A 12 -11.43 10.76 -8.26
N SER A 13 -11.65 12.04 -7.92
CA SER A 13 -10.70 12.80 -7.10
C SER A 13 -10.46 12.16 -5.73
N SER A 14 -11.51 11.60 -5.11
CA SER A 14 -11.39 10.93 -3.81
C SER A 14 -10.67 9.58 -3.91
N LEU A 15 -10.84 8.84 -5.00
CA LEU A 15 -10.08 7.60 -5.25
C LEU A 15 -8.59 7.88 -5.44
N GLU A 16 -8.24 8.91 -6.22
CA GLU A 16 -6.82 9.27 -6.43
C GLU A 16 -6.18 9.76 -5.12
N GLN A 17 -6.91 10.55 -4.34
CA GLN A 17 -6.49 10.95 -2.99
C GLN A 17 -6.27 9.73 -2.09
N ALA A 18 -7.20 8.79 -2.05
CA ALA A 18 -7.07 7.57 -1.25
C ALA A 18 -5.86 6.73 -1.67
N ALA A 19 -5.60 6.56 -2.97
CA ALA A 19 -4.41 5.88 -3.46
C ALA A 19 -3.11 6.58 -3.04
N GLY A 20 -3.07 7.91 -3.16
CA GLY A 20 -1.95 8.72 -2.70
C GLY A 20 -1.73 8.62 -1.19
N ASP A 21 -2.79 8.53 -0.39
CA ASP A 21 -2.71 8.38 1.06
C ASP A 21 -2.14 7.01 1.45
N ILE A 22 -2.59 5.95 0.77
CA ILE A 22 -2.09 4.58 0.96
C ILE A 22 -0.59 4.52 0.64
N ASP A 23 -0.15 5.14 -0.44
CA ASP A 23 1.29 5.17 -0.79
C ASP A 23 2.12 5.86 0.29
N ARG A 24 1.65 6.99 0.83
CA ARG A 24 2.35 7.71 1.89
C ARG A 24 2.42 6.87 3.17
N GLN A 25 1.32 6.25 3.57
CA GLN A 25 1.29 5.37 4.74
C GLN A 25 2.17 4.12 4.55
N SER A 26 2.21 3.56 3.35
CA SER A 26 3.09 2.44 3.02
C SER A 26 4.57 2.79 3.19
N ARG A 27 4.98 3.98 2.70
CA ARG A 27 6.35 4.47 2.87
C ARG A 27 6.70 4.69 4.36
N GLN A 28 5.82 5.34 5.11
CA GLN A 28 6.02 5.55 6.54
C GLN A 28 6.19 4.22 7.27
N LEU A 29 5.33 3.23 6.97
CA LEU A 29 5.42 1.92 7.58
C LEU A 29 6.75 1.22 7.26
N GLN A 30 7.28 1.34 6.03
CA GLN A 30 8.60 0.80 5.69
C GLN A 30 9.72 1.45 6.51
N GLU A 31 9.66 2.77 6.71
CA GLU A 31 10.62 3.49 7.55
C GLU A 31 10.55 3.03 9.00
N ASP A 32 9.35 2.87 9.56
CA ASP A 32 9.12 2.41 10.92
C ASP A 32 9.62 0.96 11.12
N LEU A 33 9.32 0.07 10.17
CA LEU A 33 9.80 -1.32 10.20
C LEU A 33 11.33 -1.38 10.12
N ALA A 34 11.96 -0.53 9.30
CA ALA A 34 13.40 -0.44 9.21
C ALA A 34 14.02 0.12 10.50
N ALA A 35 13.36 1.08 11.16
CA ALA A 35 13.80 1.62 12.44
C ALA A 35 13.77 0.54 13.53
N ILE A 36 12.67 -0.21 13.64
CA ILE A 36 12.55 -1.32 14.60
C ILE A 36 13.63 -2.38 14.32
N LYS A 37 13.84 -2.77 13.06
CA LYS A 37 14.89 -3.73 12.68
C LYS A 37 16.28 -3.28 13.13
N ARG A 38 16.61 -1.99 12.98
CA ARG A 38 17.90 -1.44 13.44
C ARG A 38 18.03 -1.47 14.97
N MET A 39 16.96 -1.12 15.69
CA MET A 39 16.96 -1.18 17.15
C MET A 39 17.21 -2.61 17.64
N VAL A 40 16.53 -3.60 17.06
CA VAL A 40 16.73 -5.01 17.40
C VAL A 40 18.13 -5.48 17.04
N ALA A 41 18.66 -5.09 15.87
CA ALA A 41 20.01 -5.44 15.45
C ALA A 41 21.07 -4.95 16.46
N ASN A 42 20.96 -3.71 16.93
CA ASN A 42 21.86 -3.16 17.95
C ASN A 42 21.83 -3.96 19.26
N VAL A 43 20.65 -4.40 19.70
CA VAL A 43 20.52 -5.22 20.93
C VAL A 43 21.06 -6.63 20.72
N SER A 44 20.98 -7.15 19.49
CA SER A 44 21.42 -8.50 19.13
C SER A 44 22.96 -8.68 19.08
N GLU A 45 23.74 -7.59 19.06
CA GLU A 45 25.20 -7.66 19.04
C GLU A 45 25.79 -8.41 20.24
N LEU A 46 25.07 -8.45 21.36
CA LEU A 46 25.48 -9.14 22.58
C LEU A 46 25.05 -10.62 22.62
N TRP A 47 24.30 -11.10 21.62
CA TRP A 47 23.77 -12.45 21.60
C TRP A 47 24.75 -13.43 20.98
N VAL A 48 25.02 -14.52 21.71
CA VAL A 48 25.92 -15.59 21.29
C VAL A 48 25.25 -16.96 21.43
N GLY A 49 25.74 -17.95 20.68
CA GLY A 49 25.23 -19.32 20.74
C GLY A 49 23.78 -19.44 20.27
N GLU A 50 22.95 -20.18 21.02
CA GLU A 50 21.55 -20.46 20.67
C GLU A 50 20.69 -19.21 20.52
N ALA A 51 20.97 -18.15 21.29
CA ALA A 51 20.26 -16.87 21.18
C ALA A 51 20.48 -16.19 19.83
N LYS A 52 21.69 -16.31 19.27
CA LYS A 52 22.02 -15.80 17.92
C LYS A 52 21.21 -16.53 16.85
N SER A 53 21.14 -17.86 16.93
CA SER A 53 20.37 -18.67 15.97
C SER A 53 18.87 -18.40 16.05
N ALA A 54 18.31 -18.26 17.26
CA ALA A 54 16.91 -17.90 17.45
C ALA A 54 16.59 -16.51 16.87
N TYR A 55 17.50 -15.55 17.05
CA TYR A 55 17.37 -14.23 16.44
C TYR A 55 17.39 -14.28 14.92
N ASP A 56 18.34 -15.00 14.32
CA ASP A 56 18.45 -15.09 12.87
C ASP A 56 17.16 -15.67 12.24
N ALA A 57 16.53 -16.65 12.91
CA ALA A 57 15.22 -17.16 12.50
C ALA A 57 14.09 -16.13 12.64
N ALA A 58 14.04 -15.40 13.76
CA ALA A 58 13.05 -14.35 13.99
C ALA A 58 13.20 -13.19 13.00
N GLN A 59 14.44 -12.82 12.68
CA GLN A 59 14.80 -11.78 11.72
C GLN A 59 14.35 -12.16 10.30
N ALA A 60 14.52 -13.41 9.90
CA ALA A 60 14.02 -13.90 8.62
C ALA A 60 12.48 -13.91 8.54
N GLY A 61 11.80 -14.19 9.66
CA GLY A 61 10.34 -14.06 9.77
C GLY A 61 9.89 -12.60 9.60
N TRP A 62 10.54 -11.70 10.34
CA TRP A 62 10.31 -10.26 10.25
C TRP A 62 10.42 -9.71 8.82
N ASP A 63 11.50 -10.04 8.11
CA ASP A 63 11.71 -9.55 6.73
C ASP A 63 10.62 -10.03 5.77
N ARG A 64 10.15 -11.26 5.97
CA ARG A 64 9.06 -11.83 5.17
C ARG A 64 7.76 -11.08 5.42
N ASP A 65 7.42 -10.84 6.68
CA ASP A 65 6.18 -10.16 7.06
C ASP A 65 6.20 -8.69 6.60
N ALA A 66 7.31 -7.99 6.80
CA ALA A 66 7.51 -6.61 6.34
C ALA A 66 7.34 -6.49 4.81
N THR A 67 7.92 -7.43 4.06
CA THR A 67 7.78 -7.50 2.60
C THR A 67 6.33 -7.82 2.20
N GLY A 68 5.67 -8.71 2.92
CA GLY A 68 4.26 -9.06 2.71
C GLY A 68 3.34 -7.86 2.87
N ILE A 69 3.53 -7.06 3.93
CA ILE A 69 2.74 -5.86 4.16
C ILE A 69 2.96 -4.82 3.06
N HIS A 70 4.22 -4.57 2.66
CA HIS A 70 4.53 -3.66 1.55
C HIS A 70 3.82 -4.07 0.26
N THR A 71 3.86 -5.37 -0.05
CA THR A 71 3.24 -5.93 -1.25
C THR A 71 1.73 -5.74 -1.23
N ALA A 72 1.09 -6.07 -0.10
CA ALA A 72 -0.34 -5.91 0.08
C ALA A 72 -0.79 -4.44 -0.07
N LEU A 73 -0.08 -3.49 0.55
CA LEU A 73 -0.40 -2.06 0.44
C LEU A 73 -0.22 -1.54 -1.00
N SER A 74 0.84 -1.97 -1.67
CA SER A 74 1.07 -1.64 -3.08
C SER A 74 -0.04 -2.17 -3.99
N GLU A 75 -0.50 -3.40 -3.74
CA GLU A 75 -1.62 -3.99 -4.48
C GLU A 75 -2.94 -3.27 -4.23
N ILE A 76 -3.22 -2.86 -2.98
CA ILE A 76 -4.42 -2.08 -2.65
C ILE A 76 -4.36 -0.73 -3.38
N SER A 77 -3.24 -0.02 -3.31
CA SER A 77 -3.03 1.25 -4.02
C SER A 77 -3.26 1.11 -5.53
N ARG A 78 -2.74 0.03 -6.14
CA ARG A 78 -2.98 -0.29 -7.56
C ARG A 78 -4.47 -0.53 -7.84
N LYS A 79 -5.15 -1.36 -7.04
CA LYS A 79 -6.59 -1.65 -7.21
C LYS A 79 -7.45 -0.40 -7.09
N VAL A 80 -7.11 0.52 -6.19
CA VAL A 80 -7.82 1.80 -6.03
C VAL A 80 -7.68 2.66 -7.29
N ARG A 81 -6.49 2.73 -7.90
CA ARG A 81 -6.27 3.43 -9.18
C ARG A 81 -6.94 2.76 -10.38
N ASP A 82 -6.90 1.43 -10.45
CA ASP A 82 -7.55 0.65 -11.50
C ASP A 82 -9.08 0.85 -11.47
N ALA A 83 -9.67 0.95 -10.28
CA ALA A 83 -11.07 1.29 -10.11
C ALA A 83 -11.37 2.67 -10.70
N GLY A 84 -10.57 3.70 -10.38
CA GLY A 84 -10.72 5.04 -10.96
C GLY A 84 -10.68 5.05 -12.50
N THR A 85 -9.76 4.27 -13.08
CA THR A 85 -9.60 4.18 -14.55
C THR A 85 -10.79 3.45 -15.23
N SER A 86 -11.27 2.37 -14.61
CA SER A 86 -12.41 1.59 -15.13
C SER A 86 -13.70 2.40 -15.16
N TYR A 87 -13.92 3.26 -14.17
CA TYR A 87 -15.06 4.18 -14.13
C TYR A 87 -15.01 5.22 -15.26
N HIS A 88 -13.85 5.81 -15.56
CA HIS A 88 -13.71 6.78 -16.66
C HIS A 88 -13.99 6.14 -18.03
N ALA A 89 -13.50 4.92 -18.27
CA ALA A 89 -13.70 4.22 -19.53
C ALA A 89 -15.15 3.74 -19.73
N GLY A 90 -15.81 3.32 -18.66
CA GLY A 90 -17.23 2.93 -18.67
C GLY A 90 -18.15 4.09 -19.02
N ASP A 91 -17.93 5.26 -18.42
CA ASP A 91 -18.74 6.46 -18.68
C ASP A 91 -18.54 7.02 -20.09
N LYS A 92 -17.29 7.08 -20.58
CA LYS A 92 -17.01 7.49 -21.97
C LYS A 92 -17.75 6.62 -22.99
N ARG A 93 -17.80 5.29 -22.76
CA ARG A 93 -18.55 4.37 -23.62
C ARG A 93 -20.06 4.53 -23.48
N ALA A 94 -20.56 4.76 -22.27
CA ALA A 94 -21.98 5.03 -22.06
C ALA A 94 -22.40 6.30 -22.81
N ARG A 95 -21.65 7.41 -22.67
CA ARG A 95 -21.86 8.64 -23.45
C ARG A 95 -21.82 8.43 -24.96
N ALA A 96 -20.83 7.68 -25.46
CA ALA A 96 -20.71 7.40 -26.89
C ALA A 96 -21.85 6.55 -27.47
N ASN A 97 -22.59 5.83 -26.61
CA ASN A 97 -23.76 5.04 -27.01
C ASN A 97 -25.08 5.80 -26.88
N PHE A 98 -25.08 7.01 -26.31
CA PHE A 98 -26.25 7.87 -26.11
C PHE A 98 -26.23 9.15 -26.99
N GLU A 99 -25.22 9.31 -27.85
CA GLU A 99 -25.25 10.18 -29.05
C GLU A 99 -25.63 9.35 -30.29
#